data_AF-A0AAU7N9D4-F1
#
_entry.id   AF-A0AAU7N9D4-F1
#
_cell.length_a   1.000
_cell.length_b   1.000
_cell.length_c   1.000
_cell.angle_alpha   90.00
_cell.angle_beta   90.00
_cell.angle_gamma   90.00
#
_symmetry.space_group_name_H-M   'P 1'
#
loop_
_entity.id
_entity.type
_entity.pdbx_description
1 polymer ?
#
loop_
_entity_poly.entity_id
_entity_poly.type
_entity_poly.pdbx_seq_one_letter_code
_entity_poly.pdbx_strand_id
1 'polypeptide(L)'
;MEFSVKSGSPEKQRSACIVVGVFEPRRLSPIAEQLDKISDGYISALLRRGELEGKPGQTLLLHHVPNVLSERILLIGCGKERELDERQYKQVIQKTINTLNDTGSMEAVCFLTELHVKGRNTYWKVRQAVETAKESLYSFDQLKTNKSEPRRPLRKMVFNVPTRRELTSGERAIQHGLAIAAGIKAAKDLGNMPPNICNAAYLASQARQLADSYSKNVITRVIGEQQMKELGMHSYLAVGNGSQNESLMSVIEYKGNPSEDARPIVLVGKGLTFDSGGISIKPSEGMDEMKYDMCGAAAVYGVMRMVAELQLPINVIGVLAGCENMPGGRAYRPGDVLTTMSGQTVEVLNTDAEGRLVLCDVLTYVERFEPEAVIDVATLTGACVIALGHHITGLMSNHNPLAHELIGASEQAGDRAWRLPLGDEYQEQLESNFADMANIGGRPGGAITAGCFLARFTRKYNWAHLDIAGTAWRSGKAKGATGRPVALLSQFLLNRAGFNGDE
;
A
#
# COMPACT_ATOMS: atom_id res chain seq x y z
N MET A 1 5.88 -12.69 -13.76
CA MET A 1 7.13 -13.38 -13.38
C MET A 1 6.91 -14.17 -12.10
N GLU A 2 7.56 -15.32 -12.01
CA GLU A 2 7.64 -16.22 -10.86
C GLU A 2 8.94 -16.01 -10.09
N PHE A 3 8.94 -16.40 -8.81
CA PHE A 3 10.13 -16.33 -7.95
C PHE A 3 10.35 -17.67 -7.24
N SER A 4 11.61 -17.98 -6.94
CA SER A 4 11.99 -19.08 -6.07
C SER A 4 13.30 -18.74 -5.36
N VAL A 5 13.60 -19.37 -4.23
CA VAL A 5 14.92 -19.28 -3.61
C VAL A 5 15.76 -20.53 -3.86
N LYS A 6 17.07 -20.37 -3.92
CA LYS A 6 18.05 -21.47 -3.92
C LYS A 6 19.26 -21.07 -3.07
N SER A 7 20.03 -22.06 -2.64
CA SER A 7 21.35 -21.85 -2.08
C SER A 7 22.34 -22.64 -2.94
N GLY A 8 23.17 -21.90 -3.68
CA GLY A 8 24.17 -22.48 -4.55
C GLY A 8 25.25 -21.47 -4.87
N SER A 9 26.30 -21.96 -5.51
CA SER A 9 27.40 -21.11 -5.96
C SER A 9 27.13 -20.58 -7.38
N PRO A 10 27.56 -19.35 -7.70
CA PRO A 10 27.24 -18.70 -8.97
C PRO A 10 27.79 -19.46 -10.19
N GLU A 11 28.92 -20.13 -10.05
CA GLU A 11 29.57 -20.84 -11.15
C GLU A 11 28.90 -22.14 -11.57
N LYS A 12 28.09 -22.73 -10.70
CA LYS A 12 27.32 -23.94 -11.01
C LYS A 12 25.99 -23.62 -11.67
N GLN A 13 25.63 -22.34 -11.77
CA GLN A 13 24.37 -21.94 -12.38
C GLN A 13 24.44 -22.08 -13.90
N ARG A 14 23.42 -22.72 -14.47
CA ARG A 14 23.18 -22.78 -15.92
C ARG A 14 21.92 -21.99 -16.21
N SER A 15 22.03 -20.66 -16.11
CA SER A 15 20.90 -19.73 -16.31
C SER A 15 21.15 -18.77 -17.48
N ALA A 16 20.09 -18.19 -18.03
CA ALA A 16 20.20 -17.20 -19.10
C ALA A 16 20.90 -15.90 -18.66
N CYS A 17 20.86 -15.57 -17.36
CA CYS A 17 21.62 -14.46 -16.78
C CYS A 17 21.90 -14.69 -15.28
N ILE A 18 23.13 -14.44 -14.83
CA ILE A 18 23.49 -14.33 -13.41
C ILE A 18 23.61 -12.85 -13.05
N VAL A 19 23.03 -12.43 -11.92
CA VAL A 19 23.13 -11.05 -11.40
C VAL A 19 23.97 -11.01 -10.13
N VAL A 20 25.02 -10.19 -10.14
CA VAL A 20 25.92 -9.97 -8.98
C VAL A 20 26.24 -8.49 -8.77
N GLY A 21 26.67 -8.14 -7.56
CA GLY A 21 26.93 -6.76 -7.17
C GLY A 21 28.39 -6.32 -7.38
N VAL A 22 28.57 -5.02 -7.58
CA VAL A 22 29.86 -4.30 -7.55
C VAL A 22 29.72 -3.10 -6.62
N PHE A 23 30.63 -2.98 -5.65
CA PHE A 23 30.70 -1.88 -4.70
C PHE A 23 31.66 -0.78 -5.16
N GLU A 24 31.49 0.41 -4.60
CA GLU A 24 32.43 1.52 -4.78
C GLU A 24 33.71 1.31 -3.94
N PRO A 25 34.88 1.71 -4.47
CA PRO A 25 35.18 1.95 -5.88
C PRO A 25 35.53 0.62 -6.60
N ARG A 26 34.78 0.26 -7.65
CA ARG A 26 35.08 -0.83 -8.60
C ARG A 26 35.42 -2.19 -7.97
N ARG A 27 34.83 -2.48 -6.81
CA ARG A 27 35.13 -3.68 -6.02
C ARG A 27 34.06 -4.74 -6.23
N LEU A 28 34.47 -5.93 -6.64
CA LEU A 28 33.55 -7.07 -6.79
C LEU A 28 32.91 -7.42 -5.45
N SER A 29 31.64 -7.81 -5.47
CA SER A 29 31.03 -8.49 -4.32
C SER A 29 31.69 -9.87 -4.11
N PRO A 30 31.65 -10.45 -2.90
CA PRO A 30 32.28 -11.76 -2.63
C PRO A 30 31.85 -12.87 -3.61
N ILE A 31 30.60 -12.82 -4.08
CA ILE A 31 30.05 -13.77 -5.05
C ILE A 31 30.58 -13.47 -6.46
N ALA A 32 30.75 -12.20 -6.82
CA ALA A 32 31.35 -11.81 -8.08
C ALA A 32 32.85 -12.15 -8.15
N GLU A 33 33.56 -12.15 -7.02
CA GLU A 33 34.97 -12.62 -6.94
C GLU A 33 35.11 -14.11 -7.27
N GLN A 34 34.12 -14.93 -6.89
CA GLN A 34 34.11 -16.37 -7.24
C GLN A 34 33.96 -16.55 -8.76
N LEU A 35 33.08 -15.77 -9.40
CA LEU A 35 32.95 -15.75 -10.86
C LEU A 35 34.20 -15.22 -11.57
N ASP A 36 34.85 -14.21 -11.00
CA ASP A 36 36.07 -13.62 -11.58
C ASP A 36 37.22 -14.64 -11.62
N LYS A 37 37.38 -15.47 -10.58
CA LYS A 37 38.38 -16.55 -10.58
C LYS A 37 38.19 -17.56 -11.70
N ILE A 38 36.94 -17.87 -12.04
CA ILE A 38 36.62 -18.88 -13.05
C ILE A 38 36.81 -18.31 -14.45
N SER A 39 36.48 -17.03 -14.62
CA SER A 39 36.71 -16.30 -15.86
C SER A 39 38.15 -15.79 -16.01
N ASP A 40 39.11 -16.32 -15.26
CA ASP A 40 40.52 -15.96 -15.31
C ASP A 40 40.79 -14.44 -15.17
N GLY A 41 40.04 -13.78 -14.28
CA GLY A 41 40.18 -12.35 -14.00
C GLY A 41 39.55 -11.42 -15.04
N TYR A 42 38.70 -11.95 -15.94
CA TYR A 42 38.03 -11.18 -16.98
C TYR A 42 37.20 -10.02 -16.42
N ILE A 43 36.45 -10.26 -15.34
CA ILE A 43 35.52 -9.28 -14.76
C ILE A 43 36.31 -8.16 -14.09
N SER A 44 37.31 -8.49 -13.26
CA SER A 44 38.14 -7.48 -12.60
C SER A 44 39.00 -6.69 -13.58
N ALA A 45 39.41 -7.27 -14.72
CA ALA A 45 40.10 -6.54 -15.78
C ALA A 45 39.24 -5.42 -16.38
N LEU A 46 37.94 -5.67 -16.61
CA LEU A 46 36.99 -4.65 -17.06
C LEU A 46 36.79 -3.56 -16.00
N LEU A 47 36.67 -3.93 -14.73
CA LEU A 47 36.52 -2.95 -13.65
C LEU A 47 37.77 -2.06 -13.52
N ARG A 48 38.99 -2.61 -13.63
CA ARG A 48 40.23 -1.81 -13.63
C ARG A 48 40.26 -0.78 -14.77
N ARG A 49 39.63 -1.09 -15.91
CA ARG A 49 39.48 -0.16 -17.05
C ARG A 49 38.40 0.90 -16.87
N GLY A 50 37.59 0.82 -15.81
CA GLY A 50 36.58 1.82 -15.49
C GLY A 50 35.20 1.57 -16.11
N GLU A 51 34.91 0.35 -16.57
CA GLU A 51 33.63 0.02 -17.19
C GLU A 51 32.44 0.09 -16.20
N LEU A 52 32.68 0.01 -14.88
CA LEU A 52 31.66 0.16 -13.84
C LEU A 52 32.28 0.61 -12.51
N GLU A 53 31.91 1.80 -12.01
CA GLU A 53 32.39 2.33 -10.72
C GLU A 53 31.77 1.64 -9.51
N GLY A 54 30.55 1.12 -9.65
CA GLY A 54 29.80 0.49 -8.57
C GLY A 54 28.79 1.41 -7.88
N LYS A 55 28.53 2.62 -8.41
CA LYS A 55 27.50 3.52 -7.87
C LYS A 55 26.09 2.91 -8.01
N PRO A 56 25.15 3.16 -7.07
CA PRO A 56 23.80 2.61 -7.13
C PRO A 56 23.12 2.89 -8.47
N GLY A 57 22.64 1.83 -9.12
CA GLY A 57 21.90 1.93 -10.38
C GLY A 57 22.75 1.91 -11.66
N GLN A 58 24.09 1.90 -11.55
CA GLN A 58 24.95 1.59 -12.70
C GLN A 58 24.88 0.09 -13.02
N THR A 59 25.07 -0.27 -14.29
CA THR A 59 24.95 -1.65 -14.76
C THR A 59 26.01 -1.95 -15.80
N LEU A 60 26.55 -3.17 -15.81
CA LEU A 60 27.39 -3.67 -16.89
C LEU A 60 26.93 -5.09 -17.25
N LEU A 61 26.46 -5.26 -18.49
CA LEU A 61 26.00 -6.55 -19.01
C LEU A 61 27.12 -7.20 -19.83
N LEU A 62 27.54 -8.38 -19.42
CA LEU A 62 28.58 -9.17 -20.08
C LEU A 62 27.97 -10.38 -20.78
N HIS A 63 28.47 -10.68 -21.97
CA HIS A 63 28.06 -11.81 -22.79
C HIS A 63 29.23 -12.76 -23.00
N HIS A 64 28.96 -14.07 -23.04
CA HIS A 64 29.95 -15.10 -23.36
C HIS A 64 31.26 -14.97 -22.57
N VAL A 65 31.13 -14.76 -21.25
CA VAL A 65 32.28 -14.63 -20.34
C VAL A 65 33.04 -15.96 -20.32
N PRO A 66 34.39 -15.95 -20.45
CA PRO A 66 35.19 -17.16 -20.47
C PRO A 66 34.91 -18.08 -19.28
N ASN A 67 34.81 -19.39 -19.55
CA ASN A 67 34.64 -20.47 -18.56
C ASN A 67 33.39 -20.39 -17.65
N VAL A 68 32.51 -19.41 -17.85
CA VAL A 68 31.25 -19.29 -17.09
C VAL A 68 30.13 -20.01 -17.83
N LEU A 69 29.37 -20.83 -17.10
CA LEU A 69 28.31 -21.69 -17.69
C LEU A 69 27.05 -20.92 -18.11
N SER A 70 26.82 -19.74 -17.55
CA SER A 70 25.69 -18.88 -17.88
C SER A 70 25.98 -18.00 -19.11
N GLU A 71 24.96 -17.76 -19.92
CA GLU A 71 25.10 -16.98 -21.16
C GLU A 71 25.47 -15.52 -20.93
N ARG A 72 25.00 -14.95 -19.81
CA ARG A 72 25.18 -13.54 -19.45
C ARG A 72 25.52 -13.39 -17.97
N ILE A 73 26.30 -12.35 -17.67
CA ILE A 73 26.50 -11.85 -16.30
C ILE A 73 26.09 -10.37 -16.29
N LEU A 74 25.13 -10.02 -15.43
CA LEU A 74 24.74 -8.65 -15.17
C LEU A 74 25.37 -8.19 -13.86
N LEU A 75 26.31 -7.25 -13.96
CA LEU A 75 26.89 -6.55 -12.82
C LEU A 75 26.01 -5.34 -12.49
N ILE A 76 25.68 -5.18 -11.20
CA ILE A 76 24.90 -4.04 -10.70
C ILE A 76 25.72 -3.27 -9.68
N GLY A 77 25.80 -1.95 -9.83
CA GLY A 77 26.40 -1.07 -8.83
C GLY A 77 25.55 -1.00 -7.57
N CYS A 78 26.16 -1.28 -6.41
CA CYS A 78 25.51 -1.38 -5.10
C CYS A 78 25.91 -0.27 -4.11
N GLY A 79 26.70 0.70 -4.56
CA GLY A 79 27.24 1.76 -3.70
C GLY A 79 28.35 1.26 -2.78
N LYS A 80 28.51 1.89 -1.63
CA LYS A 80 29.51 1.47 -0.63
C LYS A 80 29.01 0.27 0.17
N GLU A 81 29.89 -0.71 0.37
CA GLU A 81 29.58 -1.90 1.15
C GLU A 81 29.25 -1.54 2.60
N ARG A 82 28.26 -2.22 3.20
CA ARG A 82 27.69 -1.94 4.53
C ARG A 82 27.01 -0.58 4.71
N GLU A 83 27.10 0.33 3.74
CA GLU A 83 26.36 1.59 3.76
C GLU A 83 24.97 1.50 3.11
N LEU A 84 24.70 0.43 2.36
CA LEU A 84 23.45 0.18 1.64
C LEU A 84 22.24 0.17 2.58
N ASP A 85 21.36 1.14 2.39
CA ASP A 85 20.07 1.20 3.06
C ASP A 85 18.95 0.52 2.23
N GLU A 86 17.78 0.44 2.83
CA GLU A 86 16.58 -0.17 2.24
C GLU A 86 16.15 0.48 0.93
N ARG A 87 16.23 1.82 0.86
CA ARG A 87 15.80 2.58 -0.31
C ARG A 87 16.72 2.31 -1.47
N GLN A 88 18.03 2.36 -1.23
CA GLN A 88 19.05 2.06 -2.22
C GLN A 88 18.95 0.59 -2.67
N TYR A 89 18.68 -0.34 -1.75
CA TYR A 89 18.46 -1.75 -2.08
C TYR A 89 17.28 -1.94 -3.03
N LYS A 90 16.12 -1.32 -2.75
CA LYS A 90 14.97 -1.36 -3.66
C LYS A 90 15.31 -0.73 -5.03
N GLN A 91 16.04 0.40 -5.06
CA GLN A 91 16.49 1.00 -6.33
C GLN A 91 17.39 0.06 -7.15
N VAL A 92 18.31 -0.65 -6.48
CA VAL A 92 19.19 -1.66 -7.09
C VAL A 92 18.37 -2.82 -7.69
N ILE A 93 17.40 -3.35 -6.95
CA ILE A 93 16.52 -4.41 -7.46
C ILE A 93 15.65 -3.90 -8.62
N GLN A 94 15.03 -2.73 -8.50
CA GLN A 94 14.25 -2.12 -9.58
C GLN A 94 15.08 -1.97 -10.86
N LYS A 95 16.30 -1.44 -10.74
CA LYS A 95 17.21 -1.31 -11.88
C LYS A 95 17.53 -2.67 -12.50
N THR A 96 17.79 -3.68 -11.67
CA THR A 96 18.05 -5.06 -12.11
C THR A 96 16.90 -5.60 -12.96
N ILE A 97 15.67 -5.47 -12.48
CA ILE A 97 14.48 -5.98 -13.19
C ILE A 97 14.24 -5.25 -14.51
N ASN A 98 14.39 -3.93 -14.53
CA ASN A 98 14.23 -3.15 -15.75
C ASN A 98 15.29 -3.54 -16.79
N THR A 99 16.57 -3.57 -16.37
CA THR A 99 17.67 -3.94 -17.26
C THR A 99 17.54 -5.37 -17.78
N LEU A 100 17.09 -6.34 -16.98
CA LEU A 100 16.86 -7.71 -17.46
C LEU A 100 15.76 -7.78 -18.53
N ASN A 101 14.68 -6.99 -18.42
CA ASN A 101 13.61 -6.98 -19.42
C ASN A 101 14.02 -6.35 -20.76
N ASP A 102 15.03 -5.47 -20.75
CA ASP A 102 15.65 -4.96 -21.97
C ASP A 102 16.51 -6.01 -22.70
N THR A 103 16.82 -7.14 -22.04
CA THR A 103 17.58 -8.25 -22.64
C THR A 103 16.67 -9.29 -23.32
N GLY A 104 17.24 -10.46 -23.68
CA GLY A 104 16.51 -11.66 -24.10
C GLY A 104 16.36 -12.72 -23.00
N SER A 105 16.76 -12.43 -21.76
CA SER A 105 16.83 -13.43 -20.69
C SER A 105 15.44 -13.88 -20.25
N MET A 106 15.14 -15.18 -20.37
CA MET A 106 13.86 -15.76 -19.94
C MET A 106 13.82 -16.10 -18.45
N GLU A 107 14.99 -16.35 -17.86
CA GLU A 107 15.18 -16.51 -16.42
C GLU A 107 16.49 -15.88 -15.96
N ALA A 108 16.61 -15.61 -14.67
CA ALA A 108 17.85 -15.13 -14.07
C ALA A 108 18.04 -15.66 -12.64
N VAL A 109 19.30 -15.84 -12.23
CA VAL A 109 19.69 -16.11 -10.84
C VAL A 109 20.32 -14.85 -10.26
N CYS A 110 19.75 -14.33 -9.18
CA CYS A 110 20.11 -13.07 -8.56
C CYS A 110 20.70 -13.29 -7.17
N PHE A 111 21.94 -12.84 -6.99
CA PHE A 111 22.68 -12.94 -5.72
C PHE A 111 22.60 -11.66 -4.89
N LEU A 112 21.86 -10.64 -5.34
CA LEU A 112 21.76 -9.35 -4.64
C LEU A 112 21.01 -9.46 -3.30
N THR A 113 20.23 -10.52 -3.09
CA THR A 113 19.56 -10.83 -1.82
C THR A 113 20.54 -11.19 -0.70
N GLU A 114 21.80 -11.48 -1.00
CA GLU A 114 22.85 -11.73 -0.01
C GLU A 114 23.56 -10.45 0.46
N LEU A 115 23.36 -9.32 -0.22
CA LEU A 115 23.97 -8.05 0.18
C LEU A 115 23.64 -7.71 1.63
N HIS A 116 24.60 -7.06 2.30
CA HIS A 116 24.36 -6.48 3.62
C HIS A 116 23.49 -5.22 3.45
N VAL A 117 22.26 -5.27 3.94
CA VAL A 117 21.34 -4.13 4.04
C VAL A 117 21.17 -3.81 5.52
N LYS A 118 21.39 -2.54 5.90
CA LYS A 118 21.39 -2.12 7.31
C LYS A 118 20.10 -2.54 8.02
N GLY A 119 20.24 -3.31 9.11
CA GLY A 119 19.12 -3.73 9.97
C GLY A 119 18.16 -4.75 9.35
N ARG A 120 18.50 -5.36 8.20
CA ARG A 120 17.57 -6.25 7.47
C ARG A 120 18.13 -7.66 7.27
N ASN A 121 17.34 -8.64 7.71
CA ASN A 121 17.62 -10.07 7.58
C ASN A 121 17.32 -10.61 6.16
N THR A 122 17.53 -11.90 5.95
CA THR A 122 17.30 -12.56 4.65
C THR A 122 15.83 -12.54 4.23
N TYR A 123 14.91 -12.80 5.17
CA TYR A 123 13.46 -12.71 4.92
C TYR A 123 13.10 -11.36 4.30
N TRP A 124 13.50 -10.27 4.97
CA TRP A 124 13.16 -8.93 4.54
C TRP A 124 13.73 -8.61 3.15
N LYS A 125 15.01 -8.95 2.90
CA LYS A 125 15.66 -8.69 1.61
C LYS A 125 14.94 -9.40 0.46
N VAL A 126 14.63 -10.69 0.63
CA VAL A 126 13.91 -11.46 -0.40
C VAL A 126 12.51 -10.90 -0.63
N ARG A 127 11.76 -10.62 0.44
CA ARG A 127 10.40 -10.07 0.34
C ARG A 127 10.39 -8.73 -0.40
N GLN A 128 11.29 -7.82 -0.04
CA GLN A 128 11.38 -6.50 -0.67
C GLN A 128 11.86 -6.57 -2.11
N ALA A 129 12.72 -7.54 -2.44
CA ALA A 129 13.10 -7.78 -3.83
C ALA A 129 11.89 -8.23 -4.66
N VAL A 130 11.04 -9.12 -4.13
CA VAL A 130 9.81 -9.56 -4.78
C VAL A 130 8.82 -8.41 -4.97
N GLU A 131 8.51 -7.68 -3.89
CA GLU A 131 7.58 -6.54 -3.93
C GLU A 131 8.05 -5.47 -4.94
N THR A 132 9.34 -5.11 -4.89
CA THR A 132 9.93 -4.12 -5.80
C THR A 132 9.97 -4.61 -7.25
N ALA A 133 10.24 -5.90 -7.47
CA ALA A 133 10.23 -6.48 -8.80
C ALA A 133 8.82 -6.46 -9.41
N LYS A 134 7.78 -6.76 -8.62
CA LYS A 134 6.39 -6.66 -9.07
C LYS A 134 5.99 -5.21 -9.34
N GLU A 135 6.38 -4.27 -8.48
CA GLU A 135 6.12 -2.84 -8.66
C GLU A 135 6.75 -2.30 -9.96
N SER A 136 7.97 -2.73 -10.27
CA SER A 136 8.68 -2.34 -11.50
C SER A 136 8.01 -2.87 -12.78
N LEU A 137 7.21 -3.93 -12.66
CA LEU A 137 6.39 -4.48 -13.74
C LEU A 137 4.98 -3.88 -13.81
N TYR A 138 4.62 -2.94 -12.95
CA TYR A 138 3.29 -2.36 -12.99
C TYR A 138 3.10 -1.52 -14.26
N SER A 139 1.98 -1.72 -14.96
CA SER A 139 1.52 -0.80 -16.00
C SER A 139 -0.01 -0.73 -16.00
N PHE A 140 -0.54 0.39 -16.47
CA PHE A 140 -1.98 0.64 -16.54
C PHE A 140 -2.34 1.07 -17.97
N ASP A 141 -2.55 0.07 -18.83
CA ASP A 141 -2.79 0.27 -20.26
C ASP A 141 -4.18 -0.21 -20.71
N GLN A 142 -5.02 -0.68 -19.77
CA GLN A 142 -6.32 -1.27 -20.06
C GLN A 142 -7.31 -0.33 -20.74
N LEU A 143 -7.15 0.98 -20.54
CA LEU A 143 -7.98 2.03 -21.16
C LEU A 143 -7.33 2.65 -22.42
N LYS A 144 -6.14 2.20 -22.81
CA LYS A 144 -5.50 2.64 -24.05
C LYS A 144 -5.96 1.76 -25.21
N THR A 145 -6.27 2.39 -26.35
CA THR A 145 -6.56 1.70 -27.61
C THR A 145 -5.27 1.19 -28.27
N ASN A 146 -4.24 2.04 -28.31
CA ASN A 146 -2.90 1.68 -28.75
C ASN A 146 -2.13 1.01 -27.60
N LYS A 147 -2.34 -0.29 -27.43
CA LYS A 147 -1.60 -1.11 -26.46
C LYS A 147 -0.29 -1.54 -27.09
N SER A 148 0.83 -1.03 -26.60
CA SER A 148 2.12 -1.69 -26.79
C SER A 148 2.21 -2.81 -25.75
N GLU A 149 2.29 -4.06 -26.17
CA GLU A 149 2.56 -5.15 -25.23
C GLU A 149 3.95 -4.91 -24.60
N PRO A 150 4.04 -4.75 -23.27
CA PRO A 150 5.33 -4.55 -22.63
C PRO A 150 6.21 -5.77 -22.88
N ARG A 151 7.39 -5.55 -23.48
CA ARG A 151 8.39 -6.61 -23.68
C ARG A 151 8.86 -7.12 -22.31
N ARG A 152 8.48 -8.35 -21.96
CA ARG A 152 8.80 -9.00 -20.67
C ARG A 152 9.28 -10.44 -20.88
N PRO A 153 10.51 -10.63 -21.39
CA PRO A 153 11.06 -11.95 -21.63
C PRO A 153 11.30 -12.68 -20.29
N LEU A 154 11.66 -11.95 -19.23
CA LEU A 154 11.96 -12.52 -17.92
C LEU A 154 10.69 -13.11 -17.28
N ARG A 155 10.56 -14.44 -17.34
CA ARG A 155 9.45 -15.20 -16.76
C ARG A 155 9.72 -15.63 -15.32
N LYS A 156 10.97 -15.89 -14.95
CA LYS A 156 11.35 -16.38 -13.62
C LYS A 156 12.62 -15.71 -13.09
N MET A 157 12.63 -15.40 -11.80
CA MET A 157 13.82 -14.96 -11.09
C MET A 157 14.08 -15.84 -9.87
N VAL A 158 15.28 -16.41 -9.80
CA VAL A 158 15.73 -17.18 -8.63
C VAL A 158 16.56 -16.27 -7.74
N PHE A 159 16.17 -16.09 -6.48
CA PHE A 159 17.00 -15.38 -5.50
C PHE A 159 17.91 -16.36 -4.77
N ASN A 160 19.20 -16.06 -4.70
CA ASN A 160 20.12 -16.86 -3.90
C ASN A 160 20.03 -16.45 -2.43
N VAL A 161 20.12 -17.44 -1.55
CA VAL A 161 20.26 -17.25 -0.10
C VAL A 161 21.58 -17.87 0.38
N PRO A 162 22.21 -17.32 1.44
CA PRO A 162 23.59 -17.66 1.80
C PRO A 162 23.80 -19.16 2.01
N THR A 163 22.92 -19.82 2.75
CA THR A 163 22.98 -21.25 3.02
C THR A 163 21.61 -21.91 2.90
N ARG A 164 21.57 -23.24 2.99
CA ARG A 164 20.30 -23.99 3.02
C ARG A 164 19.43 -23.64 4.23
N ARG A 165 19.98 -23.06 5.30
CA ARG A 165 19.21 -22.67 6.50
C ARG A 165 18.23 -21.56 6.20
N GLU A 166 18.54 -20.66 5.26
CA GLU A 166 17.69 -19.53 4.91
C GLU A 166 16.63 -19.86 3.84
N LEU A 167 16.56 -21.10 3.34
CA LEU A 167 15.61 -21.47 2.27
C LEU A 167 14.16 -21.28 2.72
N THR A 168 13.78 -21.80 3.89
CA THR A 168 12.41 -21.68 4.41
C THR A 168 11.99 -20.23 4.62
N SER A 169 12.89 -19.42 5.19
CA SER A 169 12.68 -17.97 5.36
C SER A 169 12.51 -17.27 4.01
N GLY A 170 13.32 -17.62 3.01
CA GLY A 170 13.22 -17.10 1.65
C GLY A 170 11.93 -17.51 0.92
N GLU A 171 11.46 -18.75 1.10
CA GLU A 171 10.19 -19.23 0.54
C GLU A 171 9.00 -18.47 1.16
N ARG A 172 9.01 -18.31 2.49
CA ARG A 172 8.00 -17.52 3.21
C ARG A 172 8.02 -16.05 2.77
N ALA A 173 9.20 -15.47 2.60
CA ALA A 173 9.37 -14.12 2.08
C ALA A 173 8.79 -13.94 0.67
N ILE A 174 8.98 -14.91 -0.22
CA ILE A 174 8.36 -14.91 -1.54
C ILE A 174 6.84 -15.00 -1.43
N GLN A 175 6.31 -15.92 -0.61
CA GLN A 175 4.88 -16.09 -0.42
C GLN A 175 4.24 -14.77 0.07
N HIS A 176 4.76 -14.18 1.14
CA HIS A 176 4.26 -12.92 1.68
C HIS A 176 4.43 -11.76 0.68
N GLY A 177 5.60 -11.63 0.05
CA GLY A 177 5.87 -10.57 -0.92
C GLY A 177 4.98 -10.64 -2.17
N LEU A 178 4.63 -11.84 -2.63
CA LEU A 178 3.69 -12.04 -3.73
C LEU A 178 2.27 -11.59 -3.38
N ALA A 179 1.75 -12.02 -2.23
CA ALA A 179 0.40 -11.66 -1.78
C ALA A 179 0.26 -10.16 -1.54
N ILE A 180 1.27 -9.54 -0.92
CA ILE A 180 1.31 -8.09 -0.68
C ILE A 180 1.40 -7.33 -2.00
N ALA A 181 2.27 -7.74 -2.93
CA ALA A 181 2.36 -7.11 -4.24
C ALA A 181 1.06 -7.25 -5.05
N ALA A 182 0.33 -8.36 -4.91
CA ALA A 182 -0.99 -8.53 -5.53
C ALA A 182 -2.02 -7.56 -4.94
N GLY A 183 -2.01 -7.38 -3.61
CA GLY A 183 -2.83 -6.38 -2.92
C GLY A 183 -2.51 -4.94 -3.34
N ILE A 184 -1.21 -4.58 -3.40
CA ILE A 184 -0.74 -3.27 -3.87
C ILE A 184 -1.19 -3.04 -5.32
N LYS A 185 -0.99 -4.02 -6.21
CA LYS A 185 -1.44 -3.93 -7.61
C LYS A 185 -2.95 -3.66 -7.68
N ALA A 186 -3.75 -4.41 -6.92
CA ALA A 186 -5.20 -4.24 -6.90
C ALA A 186 -5.60 -2.83 -6.44
N ALA A 187 -4.99 -2.33 -5.36
CA ALA A 187 -5.22 -0.97 -4.89
C ALA A 187 -4.84 0.09 -5.94
N LYS A 188 -3.73 -0.10 -6.65
CA LYS A 188 -3.29 0.79 -7.74
C LYS A 188 -4.26 0.76 -8.92
N ASP A 189 -4.73 -0.41 -9.32
CA ASP A 189 -5.68 -0.54 -10.43
C ASP A 189 -7.01 0.14 -10.12
N LEU A 190 -7.52 0.00 -8.89
CA LEU A 190 -8.72 0.70 -8.45
C LEU A 190 -8.51 2.23 -8.43
N GLY A 191 -7.43 2.72 -7.82
CA GLY A 191 -7.15 4.16 -7.78
C GLY A 191 -6.85 4.78 -9.15
N ASN A 192 -6.22 4.03 -10.05
CA ASN A 192 -5.93 4.52 -11.40
C ASN A 192 -7.15 4.50 -12.31
N MET A 193 -8.15 3.67 -12.01
CA MET A 193 -9.41 3.63 -12.74
C MET A 193 -10.12 4.99 -12.64
N PRO A 194 -10.63 5.55 -13.75
CA PRO A 194 -11.27 6.85 -13.74
C PRO A 194 -12.67 6.78 -13.11
N PRO A 195 -13.18 7.89 -12.55
CA PRO A 195 -14.44 7.92 -11.79
C PRO A 195 -15.67 7.56 -12.64
N ASN A 196 -15.61 7.74 -13.95
CA ASN A 196 -16.66 7.30 -14.87
C ASN A 196 -16.78 5.77 -14.99
N ILE A 197 -15.82 5.01 -14.47
CA ILE A 197 -15.86 3.54 -14.39
C ILE A 197 -15.86 3.11 -12.93
N CYS A 198 -14.92 3.60 -12.12
CA CYS A 198 -14.78 3.24 -10.72
C CYS A 198 -15.64 4.13 -9.83
N ASN A 199 -16.94 3.90 -9.81
CA ASN A 199 -17.88 4.44 -8.82
C ASN A 199 -18.14 3.45 -7.68
N ALA A 200 -19.03 3.80 -6.73
CA ALA A 200 -19.30 2.96 -5.57
C ALA A 200 -19.85 1.57 -5.96
N ALA A 201 -20.64 1.48 -7.03
CA ALA A 201 -21.15 0.22 -7.56
C ALA A 201 -20.03 -0.67 -8.15
N TYR A 202 -19.02 -0.05 -8.76
CA TYR A 202 -17.82 -0.76 -9.20
C TYR A 202 -17.04 -1.33 -8.01
N LEU A 203 -16.82 -0.54 -6.94
CA LEU A 203 -16.18 -1.04 -5.71
C LEU A 203 -16.95 -2.23 -5.11
N ALA A 204 -18.27 -2.15 -5.06
CA ALA A 204 -19.14 -3.24 -4.62
C ALA A 204 -19.04 -4.47 -5.51
N SER A 205 -18.95 -4.30 -6.83
CA SER A 205 -18.71 -5.39 -7.79
C SER A 205 -17.37 -6.09 -7.54
N GLN A 206 -16.30 -5.31 -7.34
CA GLN A 206 -14.96 -5.85 -7.06
C GLN A 206 -14.92 -6.61 -5.72
N ALA A 207 -15.63 -6.11 -4.69
CA ALA A 207 -15.77 -6.77 -3.40
C ALA A 207 -16.50 -8.12 -3.52
N ARG A 208 -17.55 -8.23 -4.36
CA ARG A 208 -18.24 -9.50 -4.63
C ARG A 208 -17.34 -10.49 -5.37
N GLN A 209 -16.66 -10.04 -6.42
CA GLN A 209 -15.71 -10.89 -7.17
C GLN A 209 -14.57 -11.43 -6.29
N LEU A 210 -14.14 -10.67 -5.29
CA LEU A 210 -13.17 -11.14 -4.31
C LEU A 210 -13.74 -12.28 -3.45
N ALA A 211 -14.97 -12.14 -2.96
CA ALA A 211 -15.66 -13.20 -2.23
C ALA A 211 -15.86 -14.46 -3.10
N ASP A 212 -16.23 -14.31 -4.36
CA ASP A 212 -16.37 -15.44 -5.29
C ASP A 212 -15.04 -16.18 -5.48
N SER A 213 -13.94 -15.44 -5.60
CA SER A 213 -12.59 -16.00 -5.78
C SER A 213 -12.04 -16.69 -4.52
N TYR A 214 -12.50 -16.27 -3.33
CA TYR A 214 -12.01 -16.73 -2.02
C TYR A 214 -13.14 -17.18 -1.09
N SER A 215 -14.13 -17.87 -1.66
CA SER A 215 -15.42 -18.20 -1.03
C SER A 215 -15.35 -19.05 0.24
N LYS A 216 -14.20 -19.68 0.51
CA LYS A 216 -13.97 -20.48 1.71
C LYS A 216 -14.14 -19.67 3.00
N ASN A 217 -13.53 -18.47 3.04
CA ASN A 217 -13.45 -17.65 4.24
C ASN A 217 -13.93 -16.21 4.02
N VAL A 218 -14.27 -15.82 2.78
CA VAL A 218 -14.65 -14.44 2.43
C VAL A 218 -16.13 -14.36 2.09
N ILE A 219 -16.84 -13.46 2.75
CA ILE A 219 -18.24 -13.10 2.47
C ILE A 219 -18.29 -11.59 2.23
N THR A 220 -19.04 -11.17 1.21
CA THR A 220 -19.27 -9.74 0.93
C THR A 220 -20.75 -9.40 1.09
N ARG A 221 -21.03 -8.33 1.85
CA ARG A 221 -22.35 -7.68 1.92
C ARG A 221 -22.24 -6.28 1.36
N VAL A 222 -23.32 -5.79 0.74
CA VAL A 222 -23.40 -4.43 0.22
C VAL A 222 -24.64 -3.77 0.82
N ILE A 223 -24.44 -2.58 1.36
CA ILE A 223 -25.46 -1.79 2.05
C ILE A 223 -25.70 -0.55 1.19
N GLY A 224 -26.92 -0.42 0.67
CA GLY A 224 -27.32 0.73 -0.16
C GLY A 224 -27.99 1.85 0.61
N GLU A 225 -28.37 2.91 -0.09
CA GLU A 225 -28.87 4.15 0.52
C GLU A 225 -30.13 3.94 1.37
N GLN A 226 -31.04 3.06 0.92
CA GLN A 226 -32.25 2.74 1.67
C GLN A 226 -31.92 2.09 3.03
N GLN A 227 -30.96 1.16 3.05
CA GLN A 227 -30.51 0.51 4.29
C GLN A 227 -29.72 1.47 5.17
N MET A 228 -28.89 2.34 4.59
CA MET A 228 -28.21 3.41 5.33
C MET A 228 -29.21 4.34 6.01
N LYS A 229 -30.33 4.65 5.34
CA LYS A 229 -31.41 5.49 5.90
C LYS A 229 -32.09 4.80 7.08
N GLU A 230 -32.38 3.51 6.96
CA GLU A 230 -32.94 2.69 8.04
C GLU A 230 -31.98 2.57 9.23
N LEU A 231 -30.67 2.56 8.97
CA LEU A 231 -29.62 2.53 10.00
C LEU A 231 -29.33 3.91 10.63
N GLY A 232 -29.91 5.00 10.12
CA GLY A 232 -29.66 6.36 10.60
C GLY A 232 -28.33 6.96 10.16
N MET A 233 -27.72 6.46 9.08
CA MET A 233 -26.44 6.95 8.54
C MET A 233 -26.63 8.22 7.69
N HIS A 234 -27.26 9.25 8.26
CA HIS A 234 -27.65 10.45 7.51
C HIS A 234 -26.47 11.38 7.20
N SER A 235 -25.36 11.29 7.93
CA SER A 235 -24.14 12.04 7.61
C SER A 235 -23.50 11.53 6.32
N TYR A 236 -23.40 10.20 6.17
CA TYR A 236 -22.95 9.58 4.93
C TYR A 236 -23.92 9.89 3.78
N LEU A 237 -25.22 9.66 3.96
CA LEU A 237 -26.23 9.92 2.91
C LEU A 237 -26.20 11.38 2.41
N ALA A 238 -25.98 12.35 3.30
CA ALA A 238 -25.90 13.76 2.92
C ALA A 238 -24.78 14.04 1.91
N VAL A 239 -23.61 13.41 2.08
CA VAL A 239 -22.46 13.57 1.17
C VAL A 239 -22.80 13.10 -0.24
N GLY A 240 -23.45 11.94 -0.38
CA GLY A 240 -23.80 11.36 -1.67
C GLY A 240 -24.99 12.02 -2.37
N ASN A 241 -25.84 12.76 -1.65
CA ASN A 241 -27.13 13.26 -2.14
C ASN A 241 -27.04 14.19 -3.38
N GLY A 242 -25.88 14.82 -3.59
CA GLY A 242 -25.61 15.64 -4.76
C GLY A 242 -25.30 14.86 -6.04
N SER A 243 -24.87 13.59 -5.92
CA SER A 243 -24.54 12.73 -7.06
C SER A 243 -25.77 11.98 -7.59
N GLN A 244 -25.64 11.44 -8.81
CA GLN A 244 -26.53 10.43 -9.36
C GLN A 244 -26.07 9.00 -9.05
N ASN A 245 -24.80 8.82 -8.66
CA ASN A 245 -24.26 7.54 -8.25
C ASN A 245 -24.72 7.24 -6.82
N GLU A 246 -25.32 6.06 -6.62
CA GLU A 246 -25.75 5.62 -5.30
C GLU A 246 -24.56 5.46 -4.34
N SER A 247 -24.74 5.91 -3.10
CA SER A 247 -23.82 5.63 -2.00
C SER A 247 -23.91 4.16 -1.60
N LEU A 248 -22.80 3.43 -1.68
CA LEU A 248 -22.75 2.00 -1.40
C LEU A 248 -21.60 1.68 -0.44
N MET A 249 -21.94 1.04 0.68
CA MET A 249 -20.96 0.53 1.62
C MET A 249 -20.79 -0.98 1.41
N SER A 250 -19.57 -1.39 1.03
CA SER A 250 -19.24 -2.81 0.90
C SER A 250 -18.54 -3.30 2.16
N VAL A 251 -19.05 -4.37 2.75
CA VAL A 251 -18.47 -5.03 3.93
C VAL A 251 -17.94 -6.39 3.49
N ILE A 252 -16.61 -6.54 3.52
CA ILE A 252 -15.89 -7.77 3.18
C ILE A 252 -15.49 -8.44 4.49
N GLU A 253 -16.14 -9.53 4.86
CA GLU A 253 -15.86 -10.30 6.05
C GLU A 253 -14.89 -11.45 5.69
N TYR A 254 -13.71 -11.47 6.31
CA TYR A 254 -12.76 -12.59 6.26
C TYR A 254 -12.73 -13.31 7.61
N LYS A 255 -13.17 -14.58 7.62
CA LYS A 255 -13.19 -15.44 8.81
C LYS A 255 -12.07 -16.48 8.76
N GLY A 256 -10.87 -16.09 9.19
CA GLY A 256 -9.70 -16.98 9.24
C GLY A 256 -9.56 -17.75 10.56
N ASN A 257 -10.20 -17.29 11.64
CA ASN A 257 -10.20 -17.96 12.94
C ASN A 257 -11.61 -18.44 13.30
N PRO A 258 -11.83 -19.76 13.49
CA PRO A 258 -13.15 -20.32 13.79
C PRO A 258 -13.62 -20.06 15.22
N SER A 259 -12.73 -19.65 16.14
CA SER A 259 -13.08 -19.40 17.54
C SER A 259 -14.14 -18.29 17.66
N GLU A 260 -15.16 -18.51 18.48
CA GLU A 260 -16.21 -17.52 18.76
C GLU A 260 -15.68 -16.30 19.51
N ASP A 261 -14.62 -16.47 20.30
CA ASP A 261 -13.95 -15.40 21.04
C ASP A 261 -12.99 -14.58 20.18
N ALA A 262 -12.68 -15.02 18.95
CA ALA A 262 -11.77 -14.32 18.06
C ALA A 262 -12.42 -13.04 17.51
N ARG A 263 -12.24 -11.94 18.25
CA ARG A 263 -12.68 -10.59 17.88
C ARG A 263 -12.01 -10.13 16.58
N PRO A 264 -12.74 -9.44 15.69
CA PRO A 264 -12.20 -9.04 14.41
C PRO A 264 -11.35 -7.77 14.51
N ILE A 265 -10.38 -7.67 13.61
CA ILE A 265 -9.75 -6.40 13.23
C ILE A 265 -10.59 -5.80 12.10
N VAL A 266 -11.01 -4.55 12.23
CA VAL A 266 -11.81 -3.86 11.22
C VAL A 266 -10.96 -2.79 10.53
N LEU A 267 -10.95 -2.81 9.20
CA LEU A 267 -10.29 -1.83 8.35
C LEU A 267 -11.36 -1.02 7.62
N VAL A 268 -11.36 0.30 7.77
CA VAL A 268 -12.38 1.19 7.17
C VAL A 268 -11.73 2.12 6.15
N GLY A 269 -12.05 1.95 4.87
CA GLY A 269 -11.46 2.74 3.79
C GLY A 269 -12.39 3.84 3.29
N LYS A 270 -11.92 5.10 3.32
CA LYS A 270 -12.58 6.21 2.61
C LYS A 270 -12.68 5.87 1.11
N GLY A 271 -13.90 5.88 0.56
CA GLY A 271 -14.21 5.45 -0.80
C GLY A 271 -14.85 6.55 -1.66
N LEU A 272 -14.37 7.80 -1.58
CA LEU A 272 -14.86 8.89 -2.41
C LEU A 272 -14.36 8.68 -3.85
N THR A 273 -15.20 8.14 -4.71
CA THR A 273 -14.80 7.74 -6.07
C THR A 273 -14.49 8.94 -6.95
N PHE A 274 -15.10 10.07 -6.63
CA PHE A 274 -14.69 11.38 -7.07
C PHE A 274 -15.09 12.41 -6.00
N ASP A 275 -14.22 13.39 -5.80
CA ASP A 275 -14.46 14.49 -4.88
C ASP A 275 -14.23 15.84 -5.58
N SER A 276 -15.32 16.51 -5.95
CA SER A 276 -15.25 17.87 -6.47
C SER A 276 -15.26 18.93 -5.36
N GLY A 277 -15.43 18.51 -4.10
CA GLY A 277 -15.71 19.35 -2.94
C GLY A 277 -17.18 19.71 -2.71
N GLY A 278 -18.11 19.22 -3.53
CA GLY A 278 -19.52 19.57 -3.43
C GLY A 278 -19.77 21.07 -3.72
N ILE A 279 -20.60 21.72 -2.90
CA ILE A 279 -20.88 23.17 -3.01
C ILE A 279 -19.65 24.02 -2.69
N SER A 280 -18.82 23.59 -1.72
CA SER A 280 -17.48 24.10 -1.46
C SER A 280 -16.48 23.61 -2.52
N ILE A 281 -16.76 23.92 -3.78
CA ILE A 281 -16.07 23.35 -4.94
C ILE A 281 -14.56 23.61 -4.94
N LYS A 282 -13.78 22.57 -5.28
CA LYS A 282 -12.33 22.68 -5.45
C LYS A 282 -11.96 23.52 -6.68
N PRO A 283 -10.77 24.14 -6.72
CA PRO A 283 -10.22 24.73 -7.93
C PRO A 283 -10.06 23.70 -9.06
N SER A 284 -10.08 24.16 -10.32
CA SER A 284 -9.96 23.28 -11.49
C SER A 284 -8.59 22.59 -11.59
N GLU A 285 -7.53 23.22 -11.11
CA GLU A 285 -6.16 22.70 -11.20
C GLU A 285 -6.02 21.40 -10.39
N GLY A 286 -5.62 20.31 -11.05
CA GLY A 286 -5.37 19.02 -10.42
C GLY A 286 -6.63 18.28 -9.94
N MET A 287 -7.84 18.77 -10.24
CA MET A 287 -9.10 18.12 -9.80
C MET A 287 -9.25 16.70 -10.36
N ASP A 288 -8.61 16.37 -11.49
CA ASP A 288 -8.60 15.01 -12.03
C ASP A 288 -7.91 13.99 -11.10
N GLU A 289 -7.04 14.45 -10.19
CA GLU A 289 -6.41 13.62 -9.17
C GLU A 289 -7.37 13.24 -8.04
N MET A 290 -8.55 13.88 -7.93
CA MET A 290 -9.56 13.52 -6.93
C MET A 290 -10.27 12.19 -7.21
N LYS A 291 -9.96 11.53 -8.33
CA LYS A 291 -10.26 10.09 -8.48
C LYS A 291 -9.50 9.21 -7.48
N TYR A 292 -8.38 9.70 -6.93
CA TYR A 292 -7.62 8.99 -5.90
C TYR A 292 -8.22 9.13 -4.51
N ASP A 293 -9.33 9.85 -4.35
CA ASP A 293 -9.96 10.10 -3.05
C ASP A 293 -10.70 8.86 -2.48
N MET A 294 -10.67 7.76 -3.23
CA MET A 294 -11.08 6.41 -2.83
C MET A 294 -9.90 5.50 -2.51
N CYS A 295 -8.65 6.00 -2.48
CA CYS A 295 -7.48 5.17 -2.25
C CYS A 295 -7.44 4.51 -0.87
N GLY A 296 -8.19 5.04 0.11
CA GLY A 296 -8.42 4.37 1.40
C GLY A 296 -9.15 3.04 1.22
N ALA A 297 -10.29 3.07 0.52
CA ALA A 297 -11.03 1.87 0.12
C ALA A 297 -10.18 0.96 -0.79
N ALA A 298 -9.42 1.52 -1.73
CA ALA A 298 -8.52 0.74 -2.59
C ALA A 298 -7.49 -0.05 -1.77
N ALA A 299 -6.89 0.57 -0.74
CA ALA A 299 -5.94 -0.06 0.14
C ALA A 299 -6.59 -1.15 1.00
N VAL A 300 -7.77 -0.89 1.58
CA VAL A 300 -8.53 -1.91 2.32
C VAL A 300 -8.84 -3.11 1.43
N TYR A 301 -9.32 -2.89 0.20
CA TYR A 301 -9.53 -3.96 -0.77
C TYR A 301 -8.24 -4.77 -1.05
N GLY A 302 -7.12 -4.07 -1.25
CA GLY A 302 -5.81 -4.71 -1.44
C GLY A 302 -5.39 -5.58 -0.25
N VAL A 303 -5.64 -5.12 0.98
CA VAL A 303 -5.35 -5.88 2.20
C VAL A 303 -6.28 -7.10 2.34
N MET A 304 -7.58 -6.95 2.03
CA MET A 304 -8.53 -8.07 2.03
C MET A 304 -8.15 -9.13 0.99
N ARG A 305 -7.65 -8.71 -0.17
CA ARG A 305 -7.11 -9.60 -1.20
C ARG A 305 -5.85 -10.33 -0.73
N MET A 306 -4.98 -9.65 0.03
CA MET A 306 -3.75 -10.22 0.59
C MET A 306 -4.06 -11.26 1.68
N VAL A 307 -4.91 -10.92 2.66
CA VAL A 307 -5.25 -11.82 3.78
C VAL A 307 -5.96 -13.09 3.30
N ALA A 308 -6.80 -12.97 2.27
CA ALA A 308 -7.47 -14.10 1.64
C ALA A 308 -6.49 -15.05 0.92
N GLU A 309 -5.43 -14.52 0.29
CA GLU A 309 -4.39 -15.33 -0.36
C GLU A 309 -3.49 -16.04 0.65
N LEU A 310 -3.09 -15.35 1.71
CA LEU A 310 -2.25 -15.95 2.76
C LEU A 310 -3.02 -16.84 3.74
N GLN A 311 -4.35 -16.76 3.74
CA GLN A 311 -5.23 -17.49 4.65
C GLN A 311 -4.81 -17.33 6.12
N LEU A 312 -4.55 -16.08 6.55
CA LEU A 312 -4.08 -15.81 7.91
C LEU A 312 -5.09 -16.28 8.98
N PRO A 313 -4.65 -16.87 10.10
CA PRO A 313 -5.52 -17.42 11.13
C PRO A 313 -6.14 -16.35 12.07
N ILE A 314 -6.67 -15.27 11.49
CA ILE A 314 -7.27 -14.12 12.19
C ILE A 314 -8.59 -13.73 11.51
N ASN A 315 -9.43 -12.96 12.21
CA ASN A 315 -10.66 -12.42 11.64
C ASN A 315 -10.44 -10.96 11.23
N VAL A 316 -10.79 -10.62 9.99
CA VAL A 316 -10.61 -9.27 9.44
C VAL A 316 -11.88 -8.85 8.71
N ILE A 317 -12.33 -7.63 8.94
CA ILE A 317 -13.46 -7.04 8.19
C ILE A 317 -12.94 -5.80 7.47
N GLY A 318 -13.06 -5.78 6.14
CA GLY A 318 -12.73 -4.62 5.32
C GLY A 318 -13.99 -3.90 4.86
N VAL A 319 -14.13 -2.62 5.20
CA VAL A 319 -15.26 -1.78 4.78
C VAL A 319 -14.81 -0.80 3.72
N LEU A 320 -15.48 -0.80 2.56
CA LEU A 320 -15.28 0.17 1.48
C LEU A 320 -16.46 1.15 1.52
N ALA A 321 -16.22 2.37 2.02
CA ALA A 321 -17.25 3.40 2.15
C ALA A 321 -17.40 4.20 0.83
N GLY A 322 -18.01 3.56 -0.17
CA GLY A 322 -18.18 4.09 -1.53
C GLY A 322 -19.17 5.26 -1.58
N CYS A 323 -18.71 6.43 -2.01
CA CYS A 323 -19.51 7.65 -2.12
C CYS A 323 -18.98 8.50 -3.28
N GLU A 324 -19.75 9.47 -3.76
CA GLU A 324 -19.28 10.50 -4.70
C GLU A 324 -19.77 11.88 -4.25
N ASN A 325 -18.87 12.86 -4.13
CA ASN A 325 -19.19 14.20 -3.64
C ASN A 325 -19.28 15.18 -4.81
N MET A 326 -20.50 15.62 -5.13
CA MET A 326 -20.81 16.42 -6.32
C MET A 326 -21.67 17.65 -5.97
N PRO A 327 -21.46 18.83 -6.59
CA PRO A 327 -22.40 19.92 -6.53
C PRO A 327 -23.67 19.57 -7.30
N GLY A 328 -24.80 20.13 -6.89
CA GLY A 328 -26.06 19.99 -7.58
C GLY A 328 -27.21 20.59 -6.78
N GLY A 329 -28.39 20.69 -7.38
CA GLY A 329 -29.58 21.23 -6.70
C GLY A 329 -30.07 20.40 -5.50
N ARG A 330 -29.55 19.17 -5.34
CA ARG A 330 -29.81 18.29 -4.19
C ARG A 330 -28.61 18.13 -3.25
N ALA A 331 -27.47 18.75 -3.56
CA ALA A 331 -26.28 18.60 -2.72
C ALA A 331 -26.53 19.19 -1.33
N TYR A 332 -25.96 18.56 -0.31
CA TYR A 332 -25.82 19.15 1.02
C TYR A 332 -24.94 20.41 0.97
N ARG A 333 -25.10 21.29 1.96
CA ARG A 333 -24.61 22.68 1.90
C ARG A 333 -23.84 23.05 3.16
N PRO A 334 -22.91 24.03 3.06
CA PRO A 334 -22.42 24.73 4.23
C PRO A 334 -23.58 25.31 5.06
N GLY A 335 -23.60 25.06 6.36
CA GLY A 335 -24.65 25.43 7.31
C GLY A 335 -25.68 24.33 7.59
N ASP A 336 -25.69 23.23 6.82
CA ASP A 336 -26.55 22.09 7.17
C ASP A 336 -26.05 21.44 8.47
N VAL A 337 -27.00 21.02 9.32
CA VAL A 337 -26.73 20.25 10.55
C VAL A 337 -27.20 18.81 10.33
N LEU A 338 -26.26 17.87 10.37
CA LEU A 338 -26.49 16.46 10.07
C LEU A 338 -26.56 15.64 11.36
N THR A 339 -27.56 14.78 11.51
CA THR A 339 -27.58 13.77 12.58
C THR A 339 -26.83 12.52 12.13
N THR A 340 -25.73 12.20 12.80
CA THR A 340 -24.95 10.98 12.52
C THR A 340 -25.65 9.73 13.05
N MET A 341 -25.19 8.55 12.62
CA MET A 341 -25.64 7.25 13.14
C MET A 341 -25.45 7.14 14.67
N SER A 342 -24.46 7.84 15.23
CA SER A 342 -24.22 7.86 16.69
C SER A 342 -25.25 8.69 17.47
N GLY A 343 -26.10 9.45 16.78
CA GLY A 343 -27.02 10.42 17.35
C GLY A 343 -26.42 11.82 17.55
N GLN A 344 -25.08 11.96 17.51
CA GLN A 344 -24.41 13.26 17.54
C GLN A 344 -24.72 14.08 16.28
N THR A 345 -24.84 15.38 16.44
CA THR A 345 -25.09 16.35 15.37
C THR A 345 -23.81 17.03 14.91
N VAL A 346 -23.68 17.23 13.59
CA VAL A 346 -22.51 17.84 12.96
C VAL A 346 -22.94 19.01 12.08
N GLU A 347 -22.47 20.21 12.39
CA GLU A 347 -22.58 21.37 11.52
C GLU A 347 -21.54 21.27 10.38
N VAL A 348 -22.01 21.29 9.15
CA VAL A 348 -21.15 21.27 7.96
C VAL A 348 -20.74 22.70 7.63
N LEU A 349 -19.50 23.08 7.91
CA LEU A 349 -18.98 24.40 7.51
C LEU A 349 -18.33 24.35 6.13
N ASN A 350 -17.90 23.17 5.68
CA ASN A 350 -17.28 22.98 4.37
C ASN A 350 -17.61 21.59 3.81
N THR A 351 -18.16 21.52 2.60
CA THR A 351 -18.55 20.25 1.95
C THR A 351 -17.40 19.52 1.27
N ASP A 352 -16.19 20.10 1.30
CA ASP A 352 -14.91 19.49 0.89
C ASP A 352 -14.20 18.79 2.07
N ALA A 353 -14.86 18.75 3.23
CA ALA A 353 -14.48 17.95 4.37
C ALA A 353 -15.49 16.80 4.55
N GLU A 354 -15.84 16.15 3.44
CA GLU A 354 -16.84 15.10 3.31
C GLU A 354 -16.34 13.72 3.78
N GLY A 355 -15.07 13.41 3.57
CA GLY A 355 -14.53 12.08 3.89
C GLY A 355 -14.77 11.69 5.34
N ARG A 356 -14.62 12.62 6.27
CA ARG A 356 -14.89 12.38 7.71
C ARG A 356 -16.39 12.22 8.02
N LEU A 357 -17.27 12.86 7.24
CA LEU A 357 -18.73 12.73 7.38
C LEU A 357 -19.24 11.37 6.90
N VAL A 358 -18.58 10.78 5.89
CA VAL A 358 -18.80 9.38 5.50
C VAL A 358 -18.25 8.45 6.59
N LEU A 359 -17.00 8.65 7.01
CA LEU A 359 -16.31 7.76 7.95
C LEU A 359 -16.99 7.70 9.33
N CYS A 360 -17.52 8.79 9.88
CA CYS A 360 -18.09 8.77 11.23
C CYS A 360 -19.29 7.81 11.38
N ASP A 361 -20.15 7.75 10.37
CA ASP A 361 -21.28 6.81 10.36
C ASP A 361 -20.78 5.36 10.21
N VAL A 362 -19.75 5.14 9.38
CA VAL A 362 -19.16 3.80 9.23
C VAL A 362 -18.45 3.35 10.51
N LEU A 363 -17.73 4.25 11.19
CA LEU A 363 -17.08 4.01 12.48
C LEU A 363 -18.11 3.66 13.56
N THR A 364 -19.30 4.26 13.51
CA THR A 364 -20.41 3.87 14.37
C THR A 364 -20.99 2.51 13.96
N TYR A 365 -21.17 2.28 12.66
CA TYR A 365 -21.72 1.03 12.12
C TYR A 365 -20.93 -0.19 12.57
N VAL A 366 -19.60 -0.12 12.53
CA VAL A 366 -18.72 -1.26 12.82
C VAL A 366 -18.65 -1.64 14.30
N GLU A 367 -19.22 -0.84 15.21
CA GLU A 367 -19.37 -1.21 16.63
C GLU A 367 -20.08 -2.56 16.80
N ARG A 368 -21.00 -2.90 15.89
CA ARG A 368 -21.76 -4.16 15.91
C ARG A 368 -20.91 -5.43 15.82
N PHE A 369 -19.66 -5.30 15.36
CA PHE A 369 -18.74 -6.42 15.22
C PHE A 369 -17.90 -6.64 16.49
N GLU A 370 -18.09 -5.81 17.52
CA GLU A 370 -17.32 -5.82 18.76
C GLU A 370 -15.80 -5.93 18.47
N PRO A 371 -15.24 -4.99 17.69
CA PRO A 371 -13.91 -5.11 17.15
C PRO A 371 -12.84 -5.03 18.23
N GLU A 372 -11.77 -5.80 18.09
CA GLU A 372 -10.60 -5.67 18.96
C GLU A 372 -9.74 -4.47 18.57
N ALA A 373 -9.69 -4.15 17.27
CA ALA A 373 -9.09 -2.92 16.75
C ALA A 373 -9.84 -2.44 15.49
N VAL A 374 -9.99 -1.12 15.36
CA VAL A 374 -10.53 -0.46 14.17
C VAL A 374 -9.47 0.48 13.59
N ILE A 375 -9.17 0.35 12.30
CA ILE A 375 -8.20 1.20 11.62
C ILE A 375 -8.87 1.81 10.41
N ASP A 376 -9.09 3.12 10.42
CA ASP A 376 -9.55 3.81 9.22
C ASP A 376 -8.38 4.35 8.38
N VAL A 377 -8.59 4.36 7.06
CA VAL A 377 -7.57 4.68 6.06
C VAL A 377 -8.20 5.66 5.07
N ALA A 378 -7.66 6.88 4.99
CA ALA A 378 -8.31 7.93 4.23
C ALA A 378 -7.32 8.92 3.62
N THR A 379 -7.55 9.30 2.37
CA THR A 379 -6.99 10.51 1.75
C THR A 379 -7.71 11.73 2.32
N LEU A 380 -7.41 12.08 3.58
CA LEU A 380 -8.34 12.89 4.36
C LEU A 380 -8.02 14.39 4.28
N THR A 381 -6.75 14.78 4.37
CA THR A 381 -6.43 16.20 4.47
C THR A 381 -5.22 16.63 3.63
N GLY A 382 -5.35 17.76 2.94
CA GLY A 382 -4.20 18.48 2.38
C GLY A 382 -3.20 18.92 3.47
N ALA A 383 -3.68 19.13 4.70
CA ALA A 383 -2.84 19.49 5.84
C ALA A 383 -1.81 18.38 6.18
N CYS A 384 -2.17 17.10 6.05
CA CYS A 384 -1.23 16.00 6.26
C CYS A 384 -0.12 16.00 5.19
N VAL A 385 -0.43 16.39 3.96
CA VAL A 385 0.57 16.55 2.88
C VAL A 385 1.55 17.66 3.25
N ILE A 386 1.07 18.80 3.76
CA ILE A 386 1.94 19.91 4.20
C ILE A 386 2.81 19.47 5.39
N ALA A 387 2.28 18.68 6.32
CA ALA A 387 2.99 18.26 7.52
C ALA A 387 4.05 17.17 7.28
N LEU A 388 3.74 16.15 6.47
CA LEU A 388 4.56 14.92 6.34
C LEU A 388 5.01 14.63 4.90
N GLY A 389 4.61 15.48 3.93
CA GLY A 389 4.96 15.35 2.53
C GLY A 389 4.38 14.08 1.90
N HIS A 390 5.06 13.60 0.85
CA HIS A 390 4.64 12.41 0.09
C HIS A 390 5.32 11.11 0.54
N HIS A 391 6.02 11.14 1.67
CA HIS A 391 6.91 10.07 2.08
C HIS A 391 6.35 9.25 3.23
N ILE A 392 5.66 9.89 4.18
CA ILE A 392 5.26 9.28 5.44
C ILE A 392 3.76 9.53 5.66
N THR A 393 3.02 8.47 5.99
CA THR A 393 1.58 8.53 6.30
C THR A 393 1.36 9.14 7.69
N GLY A 394 0.34 9.99 7.85
CA GLY A 394 -0.05 10.50 9.17
C GLY A 394 -0.81 9.45 9.96
N LEU A 395 -0.43 9.22 11.21
CA LEU A 395 -1.10 8.29 12.13
C LEU A 395 -1.64 9.03 13.34
N MET A 396 -2.90 8.81 13.70
CA MET A 396 -3.51 9.24 14.96
C MET A 396 -4.21 8.06 15.62
N SER A 397 -4.38 8.06 16.94
CA SER A 397 -5.01 6.94 17.64
C SER A 397 -5.45 7.32 19.05
N ASN A 398 -6.54 6.70 19.51
CA ASN A 398 -7.01 6.76 20.89
C ASN A 398 -6.33 5.70 21.80
N HIS A 399 -5.49 4.82 21.24
CA HIS A 399 -4.90 3.69 21.94
C HIS A 399 -3.39 3.55 21.63
N ASN A 400 -2.55 3.85 22.62
CA ASN A 400 -1.09 3.88 22.45
C ASN A 400 -0.49 2.54 21.96
N PRO A 401 -0.88 1.35 22.50
CA PRO A 401 -0.38 0.08 22.00
C PRO A 401 -0.64 -0.13 20.50
N LEU A 402 -1.86 0.11 20.03
CA LEU A 402 -2.21 -0.03 18.61
C LEU A 402 -1.39 0.95 17.74
N ALA A 403 -1.19 2.19 18.19
CA ALA A 403 -0.34 3.13 17.47
C ALA A 403 1.11 2.63 17.35
N HIS A 404 1.67 2.05 18.42
CA HIS A 404 3.03 1.50 18.39
C HIS A 404 3.13 0.27 17.48
N GLU A 405 2.13 -0.60 17.48
CA GLU A 405 2.08 -1.75 16.59
C GLU A 405 2.06 -1.32 15.11
N LEU A 406 1.27 -0.28 14.78
CA LEU A 406 1.21 0.26 13.42
C LEU A 406 2.51 0.94 13.01
N ILE A 407 3.15 1.70 13.89
CA ILE A 407 4.47 2.30 13.63
C ILE A 407 5.51 1.19 13.38
N GLY A 408 5.57 0.18 14.25
CA GLY A 408 6.48 -0.96 14.09
C GLY A 408 6.23 -1.73 12.78
N ALA A 409 4.97 -1.97 12.43
CA ALA A 409 4.60 -2.59 11.15
C ALA A 409 5.01 -1.72 9.95
N SER A 410 4.84 -0.40 10.05
CA SER A 410 5.21 0.56 9.00
C SER A 410 6.73 0.56 8.72
N GLU A 411 7.54 0.45 9.77
CA GLU A 411 8.99 0.35 9.69
C GLU A 411 9.42 -1.00 9.15
N GLN A 412 8.83 -2.10 9.64
CA GLN A 412 9.10 -3.45 9.13
C GLN A 412 8.79 -3.59 7.64
N ALA A 413 7.67 -3.04 7.18
CA ALA A 413 7.26 -3.06 5.78
C ALA A 413 8.05 -2.08 4.88
N GLY A 414 8.72 -1.08 5.46
CA GLY A 414 9.29 0.03 4.69
C GLY A 414 8.24 0.93 4.04
N ASP A 415 7.04 0.99 4.64
CA ASP A 415 5.89 1.81 4.27
C ASP A 415 5.50 2.66 5.48
N ARG A 416 6.33 3.68 5.76
CA ARG A 416 6.36 4.36 7.06
C ARG A 416 5.13 5.22 7.32
N ALA A 417 4.69 5.20 8.58
CA ALA A 417 3.76 6.16 9.17
C ALA A 417 4.45 6.94 10.30
N TRP A 418 3.89 8.09 10.68
CA TRP A 418 4.36 8.89 11.80
C TRP A 418 3.18 9.42 12.62
N ARG A 419 3.30 9.30 13.94
CA ARG A 419 2.21 9.66 14.84
C ARG A 419 2.11 11.18 15.01
N LEU A 420 0.90 11.70 14.84
CA LEU A 420 0.50 13.05 15.23
C LEU A 420 -0.31 12.98 16.52
N PRO A 421 -0.25 14.02 17.38
CA PRO A 421 -1.02 14.04 18.62
C PRO A 421 -2.52 14.22 18.33
N LEU A 422 -3.33 13.83 19.31
CA LEU A 422 -4.69 14.33 19.53
C LEU A 422 -4.69 15.04 20.88
N GLY A 423 -5.63 15.95 21.13
CA GLY A 423 -5.69 16.68 22.40
C GLY A 423 -6.93 17.55 22.50
N ASP A 424 -7.28 17.94 23.73
CA ASP A 424 -8.48 18.71 24.03
C ASP A 424 -8.40 20.12 23.41
N GLU A 425 -7.20 20.72 23.34
CA GLU A 425 -6.99 22.03 22.71
C GLU A 425 -7.29 22.01 21.20
N TYR A 426 -7.17 20.84 20.56
CA TYR A 426 -7.58 20.65 19.17
C TYR A 426 -9.08 20.29 19.05
N GLN A 427 -9.67 19.69 20.08
CA GLN A 427 -11.11 19.40 20.13
C GLN A 427 -11.94 20.68 20.24
N GLU A 428 -11.49 21.69 21.00
CA GLU A 428 -12.14 23.00 21.13
C GLU A 428 -12.31 23.72 19.77
N GLN A 429 -11.41 23.47 18.82
CA GLN A 429 -11.51 24.04 17.47
C GLN A 429 -12.74 23.54 16.69
N LEU A 430 -13.33 22.42 17.11
CA LEU A 430 -14.51 21.82 16.48
C LEU A 430 -15.82 22.23 17.19
N GLU A 431 -15.80 23.17 18.12
CA GLU A 431 -17.03 23.67 18.74
C GLU A 431 -17.95 24.34 17.71
N SER A 432 -19.26 24.10 17.86
CA SER A 432 -20.31 24.73 17.08
C SER A 432 -21.33 25.35 18.03
N ASN A 433 -21.89 26.49 17.64
CA ASN A 433 -23.00 27.11 18.39
C ASN A 433 -24.35 26.45 18.09
N PHE A 434 -24.42 25.56 17.11
CA PHE A 434 -25.67 25.03 16.55
C PHE A 434 -25.77 23.50 16.58
N ALA A 435 -24.65 22.80 16.71
CA ALA A 435 -24.54 21.34 16.72
C ALA A 435 -23.52 20.87 17.78
N ASP A 436 -23.43 19.57 18.02
CA ASP A 436 -22.45 19.00 18.96
C ASP A 436 -20.99 19.23 18.51
N MET A 437 -20.77 19.42 17.20
CA MET A 437 -19.49 19.82 16.63
C MET A 437 -19.64 20.41 15.22
N ALA A 438 -18.65 21.18 14.79
CA ALA A 438 -18.41 21.50 13.39
C ALA A 438 -17.55 20.43 12.70
N ASN A 439 -17.69 20.27 11.38
CA ASN A 439 -16.90 19.28 10.64
C ASN A 439 -15.44 19.73 10.37
N ILE A 440 -15.09 21.00 10.60
CA ILE A 440 -13.72 21.52 10.44
C ILE A 440 -13.31 22.41 11.62
N GLY A 441 -12.01 22.44 11.94
CA GLY A 441 -11.43 23.27 13.00
C GLY A 441 -10.60 24.47 12.49
N GLY A 442 -10.79 24.85 11.22
CA GLY A 442 -9.95 25.85 10.57
C GLY A 442 -8.64 25.28 9.99
N ARG A 443 -7.74 26.19 9.55
CA ARG A 443 -6.46 25.83 8.93
C ARG A 443 -5.40 25.27 9.91
N PRO A 444 -5.18 25.87 11.10
CA PRO A 444 -4.17 25.38 12.04
C PRO A 444 -4.46 23.93 12.45
N GLY A 445 -3.45 23.06 12.42
CA GLY A 445 -3.61 21.67 12.86
C GLY A 445 -4.64 20.86 12.07
N GLY A 446 -4.97 21.21 10.82
CA GLY A 446 -6.09 20.62 10.07
C GLY A 446 -6.11 19.08 9.96
N ALA A 447 -4.94 18.42 9.96
CA ALA A 447 -4.85 16.96 10.01
C ALA A 447 -5.24 16.41 11.40
N ILE A 448 -4.78 17.07 12.46
CA ILE A 448 -5.06 16.71 13.86
C ILE A 448 -6.53 16.92 14.18
N THR A 449 -7.13 18.04 13.78
CA THR A 449 -8.55 18.31 14.03
C THR A 449 -9.45 17.35 13.25
N ALA A 450 -9.04 16.91 12.06
CA ALA A 450 -9.72 15.81 11.35
C ALA A 450 -9.69 14.50 12.17
N GLY A 451 -8.52 14.14 12.73
CA GLY A 451 -8.41 13.01 13.64
C GLY A 451 -9.25 13.18 14.92
N CYS A 452 -9.31 14.39 15.48
CA CYS A 452 -10.12 14.73 16.65
C CYS A 452 -11.62 14.54 16.37
N PHE A 453 -12.08 14.96 15.18
CA PHE A 453 -13.46 14.73 14.72
C PHE A 453 -13.76 13.23 14.70
N LEU A 454 -12.92 12.42 14.02
CA LEU A 454 -13.12 10.97 13.92
C LEU A 454 -13.10 10.28 15.30
N ALA A 455 -12.22 10.72 16.20
CA ALA A 455 -12.10 10.15 17.55
C ALA A 455 -13.39 10.27 18.40
N ARG A 456 -14.30 11.21 18.07
CA ARG A 456 -15.60 11.32 18.75
C ARG A 456 -16.55 10.16 18.43
N PHE A 457 -16.26 9.38 17.39
CA PHE A 457 -17.07 8.25 16.93
C PHE A 457 -16.44 6.87 17.23
N THR A 458 -15.29 6.84 17.93
CA THR A 458 -14.50 5.61 18.12
C THR A 458 -14.28 5.25 19.58
N ARG A 459 -15.05 5.85 20.50
CA ARG A 459 -14.85 5.73 21.96
C ARG A 459 -15.09 4.32 22.52
N LYS A 460 -15.77 3.43 21.78
CA LYS A 460 -16.15 2.09 22.25
C LYS A 460 -15.13 0.98 21.93
N TYR A 461 -14.04 1.31 21.23
CA TYR A 461 -13.04 0.33 20.79
C TYR A 461 -11.65 0.97 20.62
N ASN A 462 -10.61 0.14 20.50
CA ASN A 462 -9.27 0.60 20.16
C ASN A 462 -9.25 1.04 18.70
N TRP A 463 -8.75 2.25 18.44
CA TRP A 463 -8.85 2.86 17.12
C TRP A 463 -7.58 3.59 16.70
N ALA A 464 -7.29 3.53 15.40
CA ALA A 464 -6.29 4.34 14.75
C ALA A 464 -6.79 4.88 13.40
N HIS A 465 -6.28 6.04 13.01
CA HIS A 465 -6.52 6.69 11.73
C HIS A 465 -5.22 6.86 10.97
N LEU A 466 -5.24 6.47 9.69
CA LEU A 466 -4.15 6.69 8.73
C LEU A 466 -4.58 7.74 7.70
N ASP A 467 -4.02 8.95 7.79
CA ASP A 467 -4.15 9.98 6.75
C ASP A 467 -3.09 9.73 5.66
N ILE A 468 -3.56 9.25 4.53
CA ILE A 468 -2.75 8.81 3.39
C ILE A 468 -2.78 9.81 2.23
N ALA A 469 -3.32 11.02 2.42
CA ALA A 469 -3.44 12.03 1.38
C ALA A 469 -2.11 12.32 0.66
N GLY A 470 -0.99 12.31 1.38
CA GLY A 470 0.33 12.53 0.78
C GLY A 470 0.92 11.30 0.11
N THR A 471 0.54 10.11 0.53
CA THR A 471 1.24 8.86 0.22
C THR A 471 0.53 7.97 -0.80
N ALA A 472 -0.77 8.18 -1.01
CA ALA A 472 -1.64 7.32 -1.80
C ALA A 472 -1.41 7.40 -3.32
N TRP A 473 -0.94 8.54 -3.85
CA TRP A 473 -0.61 8.71 -5.26
C TRP A 473 0.60 9.63 -5.46
N ARG A 474 1.05 9.73 -6.72
CA ARG A 474 2.02 10.72 -7.20
C ARG A 474 1.35 11.58 -8.26
N SER A 475 1.81 12.82 -8.38
CA SER A 475 1.40 13.76 -9.44
C SER A 475 2.50 13.88 -10.53
N GLY A 476 2.29 14.73 -11.53
CA GLY A 476 3.27 15.02 -12.58
C GLY A 476 3.46 13.87 -13.59
N LYS A 477 4.66 13.74 -14.18
CA LYS A 477 4.91 12.77 -15.27
C LYS A 477 4.67 11.31 -14.87
N ALA A 478 4.90 10.99 -13.59
CA ALA A 478 4.69 9.66 -13.03
C ALA A 478 3.35 9.54 -12.29
N LYS A 479 2.33 10.31 -12.72
CA LYS A 479 1.02 10.34 -12.07
C LYS A 479 0.41 8.93 -11.98
N GLY A 480 0.00 8.54 -10.78
CA GLY A 480 -0.54 7.21 -10.51
C GLY A 480 -0.63 6.89 -9.02
N ALA A 481 -1.57 6.03 -8.67
CA ALA A 481 -1.69 5.48 -7.32
C ALA A 481 -0.43 4.69 -6.92
N THR A 482 -0.06 4.73 -5.64
CA THR A 482 1.08 3.99 -5.07
C THR A 482 0.68 2.63 -4.49
N GLY A 483 -0.60 2.47 -4.14
CA GLY A 483 -1.12 1.30 -3.40
C GLY A 483 -0.77 1.30 -1.91
N ARG A 484 -0.18 2.38 -1.38
CA ARG A 484 0.02 2.56 0.06
C ARG A 484 -1.34 2.83 0.75
N PRO A 485 -1.57 2.36 1.99
CA PRO A 485 -0.62 1.72 2.89
C PRO A 485 -0.79 0.18 2.97
N VAL A 486 -1.03 -0.51 1.83
CA VAL A 486 -1.26 -1.97 1.83
C VAL A 486 -0.12 -2.73 2.51
N ALA A 487 1.14 -2.35 2.29
CA ALA A 487 2.29 -3.04 2.89
C ALA A 487 2.34 -2.89 4.42
N LEU A 488 2.09 -1.69 4.95
CA LEU A 488 1.97 -1.43 6.39
C LEU A 488 0.88 -2.31 7.01
N LEU A 489 -0.34 -2.25 6.47
CA LEU A 489 -1.48 -2.97 7.02
C LEU A 489 -1.31 -4.49 6.91
N SER A 490 -0.72 -4.96 5.80
CA SER A 490 -0.39 -6.37 5.64
C SER A 490 0.62 -6.84 6.68
N GLN A 491 1.65 -6.03 6.97
CA GLN A 491 2.62 -6.35 8.01
C GLN A 491 1.99 -6.35 9.41
N PHE A 492 1.10 -5.40 9.70
CA PHE A 492 0.34 -5.39 10.95
C PHE A 492 -0.45 -6.68 11.12
N LEU A 493 -1.19 -7.11 10.09
CA LEU A 493 -1.96 -8.37 10.13
C LEU A 493 -1.07 -9.61 10.23
N LEU A 494 0.09 -9.63 9.57
CA LEU A 494 1.08 -10.70 9.73
C LEU A 494 1.54 -10.81 11.19
N ASN A 495 1.87 -9.68 11.83
CA ASN A 495 2.28 -9.67 13.23
C ASN A 495 1.15 -10.18 14.15
N ARG A 496 -0.09 -9.74 13.92
CA ARG A 496 -1.28 -10.22 14.65
C ARG A 496 -1.57 -11.71 14.43
N ALA A 497 -1.17 -12.25 13.28
CA ALA A 497 -1.24 -13.68 12.97
C ALA A 497 -0.06 -14.50 13.55
N GLY A 498 0.81 -13.90 14.37
CA GLY A 498 1.95 -14.59 15.01
C GLY A 498 3.21 -14.63 14.16
N PHE A 499 3.41 -13.65 13.26
CA PHE A 499 4.68 -13.51 12.55
C PHE A 499 5.78 -12.98 13.48
N ASN A 500 6.82 -13.78 13.68
CA ASN A 500 7.91 -13.48 14.63
C ASN A 500 9.10 -12.75 13.99
N GLY A 501 8.93 -12.08 12.85
CA GLY A 501 10.04 -11.42 12.14
C GLY A 501 10.94 -12.35 11.30
N ASP A 502 10.70 -13.67 11.36
CA ASP A 502 11.62 -14.72 10.91
C ASP A 502 13.06 -14.49 11.43
N GLU A 503 13.17 -14.05 12.69
CA GLU A 503 14.42 -14.00 13.46
C GLU A 503 14.65 -15.26 14.29
#